data_AF-A0A968VZG5-F1
#
_entry.id   AF-A0A968VZG5-F1
#
_cell.length_a   1.000
_cell.length_b   1.000
_cell.length_c   1.000
_cell.angle_alpha   90.00
_cell.angle_beta   90.00
_cell.angle_gamma   90.00
#
_symmetry.space_group_name_H-M   'P 1'
#
loop_
_entity.id
_entity.type
_entity.pdbx_description
1 polymer ?
#
loop_
_entity_poly.entity_id
_entity_poly.type
_entity_poly.pdbx_seq_one_letter_code
_entity_poly.pdbx_strand_id
1 'polypeptide(L)'
;MRIDRNNYEAYFVDYFEGNLNRELQKELQDFLVLHADLKAEFEEFSGYGLTSINAEYMFKEGLKKRIGDLGPVNDLTIDEYSIAYLENDLNPREKAALLAAIEKTRDLKGLLLYISKQNCSPMHC
;
A
#
# COMPACT_ATOMS: atom_id res chain seq x y z
N MET A 1 12.94 28.00 -18.99
CA MET A 1 11.56 28.38 -18.65
C MET A 1 11.66 29.26 -17.44
N ARG A 2 10.95 30.40 -17.37
CA ARG A 2 11.09 31.34 -16.25
C ARG A 2 10.01 31.13 -15.21
N ILE A 3 10.34 31.35 -13.94
CA ILE A 3 9.37 31.29 -12.85
C ILE A 3 8.51 32.56 -12.86
N ASP A 4 7.19 32.38 -12.82
CA ASP A 4 6.19 33.43 -12.78
C ASP A 4 4.96 33.03 -11.95
N ARG A 5 4.02 33.95 -11.76
CA ARG A 5 2.82 33.75 -10.93
C ARG A 5 1.87 32.66 -11.42
N ASN A 6 2.03 32.13 -12.62
CA ASN A 6 1.21 31.04 -13.14
C ASN A 6 1.85 29.66 -12.95
N ASN A 7 3.15 29.60 -12.60
CA ASN A 7 3.87 28.34 -12.49
C ASN A 7 4.66 28.16 -11.19
N TYR A 8 4.79 29.20 -10.36
CA TYR A 8 5.58 29.16 -9.11
C TYR A 8 5.17 28.03 -8.16
N GLU A 9 3.89 27.66 -8.11
CA GLU A 9 3.38 26.58 -7.24
C GLU A 9 4.03 25.22 -7.58
N ALA A 10 4.23 24.93 -8.87
CA ALA A 10 4.92 23.70 -9.28
C ALA A 10 6.39 23.70 -8.80
N TYR A 11 7.06 24.86 -8.89
CA TYR A 11 8.42 25.01 -8.39
C TYR A 11 8.49 24.95 -6.86
N PHE A 12 7.45 25.36 -6.12
CA PHE A 12 7.41 25.19 -4.67
C PHE A 12 7.39 23.71 -4.30
N VAL A 13 6.51 22.92 -4.93
CA VAL A 13 6.45 21.46 -4.71
C VAL A 13 7.79 20.81 -5.04
N ASP A 14 8.35 21.08 -6.23
CA ASP A 14 9.65 20.53 -6.63
C ASP A 14 10.79 20.94 -5.67
N TYR A 15 10.72 22.12 -5.05
CA TYR A 15 11.67 22.55 -4.03
C TYR A 15 11.57 21.68 -2.77
N PHE A 16 10.37 21.51 -2.24
CA PHE A 16 10.13 20.75 -1.01
C PHE A 16 10.36 19.25 -1.18
N GLU A 17 10.18 18.72 -2.38
CA GLU A 17 10.53 17.33 -2.73
C GLU A 17 12.03 17.12 -3.00
N GLY A 18 12.81 18.20 -3.11
CA GLY A 18 14.25 18.13 -3.43
C GLY A 18 14.55 17.83 -4.90
N ASN A 19 13.58 18.04 -5.79
CA ASN A 19 13.68 17.77 -7.23
C ASN A 19 14.28 18.94 -8.02
N LEU A 20 14.34 20.15 -7.45
CA LEU A 20 14.96 21.31 -8.12
C LEU A 20 16.49 21.24 -8.16
N ASN A 21 17.05 21.49 -9.34
CA ASN A 21 18.49 21.70 -9.50
C ASN A 21 18.93 23.07 -8.95
N ARG A 22 20.25 23.26 -8.78
CA ARG A 22 20.81 24.50 -8.18
C ARG A 22 20.48 25.78 -8.96
N GLU A 23 20.35 25.69 -10.28
CA GLU A 23 20.05 26.85 -11.13
C GLU A 23 18.61 27.32 -10.91
N LEU A 24 17.66 26.39 -10.91
CA LEU A 24 16.25 26.66 -10.65
C LEU A 24 15.98 27.06 -9.21
N GLN A 25 16.71 26.49 -8.24
CA GLN A 25 16.63 26.96 -6.84
C GLN A 25 17.04 28.42 -6.74
N LYS A 26 18.11 28.84 -7.43
CA LYS A 26 18.54 30.24 -7.44
C LYS A 26 17.50 31.14 -8.11
N GLU A 27 16.95 30.71 -9.25
CA GLU A 27 15.89 31.45 -9.93
C GLU A 27 14.63 31.61 -9.06
N LEU A 28 14.26 30.56 -8.32
CA LEU A 28 13.15 30.60 -7.37
C LEU A 28 13.42 31.60 -6.25
N GLN A 29 14.63 31.61 -5.68
CA GLN A 29 15.00 32.59 -4.66
C GLN A 29 14.98 34.03 -5.19
N ASP A 30 15.49 34.27 -6.40
CA ASP A 30 15.46 35.58 -7.04
C ASP A 30 14.00 36.04 -7.29
N PHE A 31 13.11 35.12 -7.68
CA PHE A 31 11.69 35.37 -7.83
C PHE A 31 11.00 35.74 -6.50
N LEU A 32 11.30 35.00 -5.42
CA LEU A 32 10.74 35.26 -4.08
C LEU A 32 11.20 36.60 -3.49
N VAL A 33 12.43 37.06 -3.80
CA VAL A 33 12.92 38.39 -3.38
C VAL A 33 12.08 39.51 -4.00
N LEU A 34 11.59 39.32 -5.23
CA LEU A 34 10.76 40.31 -5.93
C LEU A 34 9.27 40.22 -5.55
N HIS A 35 8.85 39.13 -4.92
CA HIS A 35 7.45 38.86 -4.56
C HIS A 35 7.33 38.45 -3.08
N ALA A 36 7.36 39.45 -2.20
CA ALA A 36 7.32 39.26 -0.74
C ALA A 36 6.05 38.53 -0.25
N ASP A 37 4.93 38.66 -0.97
CA ASP A 37 3.68 37.93 -0.72
C ASP A 37 3.87 36.42 -0.89
N LEU A 38 4.50 36.01 -1.98
CA LEU A 38 4.77 34.59 -2.27
C LEU A 38 5.87 34.02 -1.37
N LYS A 39 6.81 34.87 -0.93
CA LYS A 39 7.82 34.48 0.06
C LYS A 39 7.19 34.11 1.41
N ALA A 40 6.20 34.88 1.87
CA ALA A 40 5.49 34.57 3.10
C ALA A 40 4.75 33.22 3.00
N GLU A 41 4.09 32.96 1.88
CA GLU A 41 3.42 31.68 1.59
C GLU A 41 4.42 30.51 1.55
N PHE A 42 5.56 30.69 0.90
CA PHE A 42 6.63 29.71 0.85
C PHE A 42 7.19 29.36 2.24
N GLU A 43 7.41 30.37 3.08
CA GLU A 43 7.90 30.18 4.45
C GLU A 43 6.85 29.50 5.35
N GLU A 44 5.55 29.80 5.16
CA GLU A 44 4.46 29.12 5.87
C GLU A 44 4.47 27.61 5.59
N PHE A 45 4.72 27.21 4.34
CA PHE A 45 4.82 25.80 3.97
C PHE A 45 6.03 25.10 4.63
N SER A 46 7.14 25.82 4.82
CA SER A 46 8.34 25.27 5.46
C SER A 46 8.17 24.97 6.96
N GLY A 47 7.15 25.55 7.61
CA GLY A 47 6.84 25.36 9.03
C GLY A 47 6.28 23.97 9.38
N TYR A 48 5.81 23.20 8.40
CA TYR A 48 5.25 21.86 8.60
C TYR A 48 6.31 20.77 8.49
N GLY A 49 7.44 20.95 9.16
CA GLY A 49 8.43 19.91 9.32
C GLY A 49 7.80 18.72 10.05
N LEU A 50 7.31 17.74 9.29
CA LEU A 50 6.90 16.45 9.83
C LEU A 50 8.15 15.89 10.50
N THR A 51 8.15 15.90 11.83
CA THR A 51 9.17 15.21 12.59
C THR A 51 8.97 13.74 12.26
N SER A 52 9.89 13.15 11.49
CA SER A 52 9.86 11.73 11.23
C SER A 52 10.05 11.03 12.58
N ILE A 53 8.93 10.62 13.16
CA ILE A 53 8.93 9.78 14.33
C ILE A 53 9.29 8.40 13.78
N ASN A 54 10.56 8.01 13.92
CA ASN A 54 10.95 6.61 13.73
C ASN A 54 10.34 5.78 14.87
N ALA A 55 9.03 5.58 14.80
CA ALA A 55 8.28 4.74 15.71
C ALA A 55 8.43 3.30 15.26
N GLU A 56 9.38 2.59 15.88
CA GLU A 56 9.55 1.16 15.66
C GLU A 56 8.56 0.38 16.52
N TYR A 57 7.60 -0.29 15.87
CA TYR A 57 6.72 -1.24 16.56
C TYR A 57 7.44 -2.58 16.70
N MET A 58 7.80 -2.96 17.92
CA MET A 58 8.62 -4.16 18.18
C MET A 58 7.93 -5.49 17.87
N PHE A 59 6.60 -5.53 17.81
CA PHE A 59 5.84 -6.79 17.71
C PHE A 59 5.13 -6.97 16.36
N LYS A 60 5.78 -6.62 15.24
CA LYS A 60 5.21 -6.75 13.89
C LYS A 60 4.72 -8.17 13.58
N GLU A 61 5.43 -9.19 14.06
CA GLU A 61 5.06 -10.59 13.85
C GLU A 61 3.70 -10.95 14.49
N GLY A 62 3.29 -10.24 15.54
CA GLY A 62 1.98 -10.43 16.18
C GLY A 62 0.80 -9.81 15.42
N LEU A 63 1.07 -9.04 14.35
CA LEU A 63 0.03 -8.44 13.51
C LEU A 63 -0.44 -9.39 12.40
N LYS A 64 0.34 -10.43 12.10
CA LYS A 64 -0.02 -11.42 11.07
C LYS A 64 -1.15 -12.29 11.58
N LYS A 65 -2.29 -12.28 10.88
CA LYS A 65 -3.32 -13.30 11.08
C LYS A 65 -2.79 -14.62 10.56
N ARG A 66 -2.77 -15.67 11.39
CA ARG A 66 -2.41 -17.02 10.94
C ARG A 66 -3.63 -17.91 10.90
N ILE A 67 -3.65 -18.82 9.92
CA ILE A 67 -4.71 -19.83 9.80
C ILE A 67 -4.86 -20.65 11.08
N GLY A 68 -3.76 -20.95 11.77
CA GLY A 68 -3.79 -21.65 13.06
C GLY A 68 -4.56 -20.94 14.18
N ASP A 69 -4.79 -19.62 14.05
CA ASP A 69 -5.49 -18.82 15.06
C ASP A 69 -7.03 -18.82 14.85
N LEU A 70 -7.52 -19.24 13.68
CA LEU A 70 -8.93 -19.18 13.29
C LEU A 70 -9.77 -20.34 13.85
N GLY A 71 -9.15 -21.36 14.44
CA GLY A 71 -9.84 -22.57 14.89
C GLY A 71 -10.23 -23.48 13.71
N PRO A 72 -11.15 -24.44 13.90
CA PRO A 72 -11.50 -25.42 12.87
C PRO A 72 -12.29 -24.80 11.73
N VAL A 73 -12.17 -25.36 10.52
CA VAL A 73 -12.95 -24.94 9.34
C VAL A 73 -14.46 -25.05 9.63
N ASN A 74 -15.15 -23.93 9.52
CA ASN A 74 -16.60 -23.80 9.63
C ASN A 74 -17.08 -22.60 8.79
N ASP A 75 -18.39 -22.32 8.79
CA ASP A 75 -18.99 -21.27 7.96
C ASP A 75 -18.44 -19.86 8.23
N LEU A 76 -17.90 -19.59 9.43
CA LEU A 76 -17.30 -18.30 9.79
C LEU A 76 -15.82 -18.16 9.40
N THR A 77 -15.14 -19.27 9.11
CA THR A 77 -13.69 -19.28 8.83
C THR A 77 -13.40 -19.73 7.39
N ILE A 78 -14.42 -20.17 6.66
CA ILE A 78 -14.26 -20.82 5.36
C ILE A 78 -13.65 -19.89 4.31
N ASP A 79 -13.89 -18.59 4.42
CA ASP A 79 -13.34 -17.59 3.51
C ASP A 79 -11.84 -17.45 3.69
N GLU A 80 -11.35 -17.31 4.93
CA GLU A 80 -9.92 -17.24 5.22
C GLU A 80 -9.18 -18.52 4.82
N TYR A 81 -9.78 -19.68 5.10
CA TYR A 81 -9.22 -20.96 4.65
C TYR A 81 -9.20 -21.06 3.12
N SER A 82 -10.21 -20.52 2.43
CA SER A 82 -10.25 -20.49 0.96
C SER A 82 -9.16 -19.59 0.38
N ILE A 83 -8.90 -18.43 0.99
CA ILE A 83 -7.82 -17.52 0.62
C ILE A 83 -6.46 -18.22 0.79
N ALA A 84 -6.19 -18.75 1.99
CA ALA A 84 -4.93 -19.45 2.26
C ALA A 84 -4.74 -20.70 1.39
N TYR A 85 -5.82 -21.38 0.99
CA TYR A 85 -5.73 -22.48 0.03
C TYR A 85 -5.23 -22.01 -1.34
N LEU A 86 -5.68 -20.85 -1.81
CA LEU A 86 -5.26 -20.26 -3.08
C LEU A 86 -3.83 -19.73 -3.03
N GLU A 87 -3.39 -19.26 -1.87
CA GLU A 87 -2.02 -18.77 -1.63
C GLU A 87 -1.01 -19.89 -1.37
N ASN A 88 -1.48 -21.16 -1.26
CA ASN A 88 -0.69 -22.32 -0.86
C ASN A 88 -0.13 -22.25 0.58
N ASP A 89 -0.83 -21.53 1.45
CA ASP A 89 -0.45 -21.31 2.84
C ASP A 89 -1.09 -22.34 3.81
N LEU A 90 -1.84 -23.31 3.29
CA LEU A 90 -2.41 -24.41 4.09
C LEU A 90 -1.50 -25.63 4.17
N ASN A 91 -1.39 -26.21 5.35
CA ASN A 91 -0.77 -27.52 5.52
C ASN A 91 -1.69 -28.67 5.04
N PRO A 92 -1.18 -29.90 4.87
CA PRO A 92 -1.97 -31.02 4.34
C PRO A 92 -3.24 -31.35 5.15
N ARG A 93 -3.19 -31.16 6.48
CA ARG A 93 -4.32 -31.44 7.38
C ARG A 93 -5.43 -30.39 7.22
N GLU A 94 -5.04 -29.12 7.15
CA GLU A 94 -5.96 -27.99 6.93
C GLU A 94 -6.62 -28.07 5.56
N LYS A 95 -5.83 -28.36 4.52
CA LYS A 95 -6.33 -28.58 3.16
C LYS A 95 -7.38 -29.69 3.12
N ALA A 96 -7.11 -30.82 3.79
CA ALA A 96 -8.08 -31.92 3.87
C ALA A 96 -9.37 -31.51 4.61
N ALA A 97 -9.25 -30.76 5.71
CA ALA A 97 -10.40 -30.27 6.47
C ALA A 97 -11.27 -29.29 5.65
N LEU A 98 -10.63 -28.38 4.91
CA LEU A 98 -11.31 -27.44 4.02
C LEU A 98 -12.06 -28.18 2.90
N LEU A 99 -11.39 -29.09 2.20
CA LEU A 99 -12.03 -29.88 1.12
C LEU A 99 -13.23 -30.68 1.64
N ALA A 100 -13.12 -31.28 2.82
CA ALA A 100 -14.23 -31.99 3.44
C ALA A 100 -15.40 -31.06 3.84
N ALA A 101 -15.12 -29.81 4.23
CA ALA A 101 -16.15 -28.82 4.52
C ALA A 101 -16.87 -28.36 3.24
N ILE A 102 -16.12 -28.11 2.16
CA ILE A 102 -16.67 -27.69 0.86
C ILE A 102 -17.52 -28.78 0.22
N GLU A 103 -17.17 -30.05 0.38
CA GLU A 103 -17.98 -31.15 -0.17
C GLU A 103 -19.37 -31.27 0.46
N LYS A 104 -19.56 -30.74 1.68
CA LYS A 104 -20.87 -30.67 2.33
C LYS A 104 -21.75 -29.54 1.78
N THR A 105 -21.16 -28.54 1.13
CA THR A 105 -21.84 -27.33 0.66
C THR A 105 -21.72 -27.19 -0.85
N ARG A 106 -22.79 -27.56 -1.56
CA ARG A 106 -22.84 -27.70 -3.02
C ARG A 106 -22.41 -26.45 -3.79
N ASP A 107 -22.59 -25.26 -3.20
CA ASP A 107 -22.32 -23.96 -3.84
C ASP A 107 -20.85 -23.52 -3.76
N LEU A 108 -20.13 -23.86 -2.68
CA LEU A 108 -18.73 -23.44 -2.46
C LEU A 108 -17.74 -24.18 -3.37
N LYS A 109 -18.07 -25.41 -3.77
CA LYS A 109 -17.26 -26.22 -4.70
C LYS A 109 -17.16 -25.58 -6.09
N GLY A 110 -18.22 -24.89 -6.53
CA GLY A 110 -18.25 -24.18 -7.81
C GLY A 110 -17.32 -22.95 -7.80
N LEU A 111 -17.33 -22.19 -6.71
CA LEU A 111 -16.54 -20.98 -6.55
C LEU A 111 -15.03 -21.28 -6.51
N LEU A 112 -14.61 -22.29 -5.73
CA LEU A 112 -13.20 -22.72 -5.68
C LEU A 112 -12.72 -23.29 -7.01
N LEU A 113 -13.55 -24.04 -7.73
CA LEU A 113 -13.19 -24.54 -9.06
C LEU A 113 -13.06 -23.40 -10.08
N TYR A 114 -13.90 -22.36 -9.97
CA TYR A 114 -13.79 -21.17 -10.80
C TYR A 114 -12.51 -20.38 -10.51
N ILE A 115 -12.21 -20.10 -9.24
CA ILE A 115 -11.05 -19.29 -8.85
C ILE A 115 -9.73 -20.02 -9.14
N SER A 116 -9.65 -21.33 -8.87
CA SER A 116 -8.48 -22.15 -9.22
C SER A 116 -8.22 -22.21 -10.73
N LYS A 117 -9.27 -22.16 -11.56
CA LYS A 117 -9.12 -22.07 -13.02
C LYS A 117 -8.65 -20.69 -13.48
N GLN A 118 -9.05 -19.60 -12.80
CA GLN A 118 -8.61 -18.25 -13.14
C GLN A 118 -7.15 -17.98 -12.75
N ASN A 119 -6.68 -18.55 -11.63
CA ASN A 119 -5.26 -18.50 -11.24
C ASN A 119 -4.36 -19.46 -12.04
N CYS A 120 -4.93 -20.33 -12.89
CA CYS A 120 -4.20 -21.23 -13.78
C CYS A 120 -4.29 -20.77 -15.24
N SER A 121 -3.70 -19.61 -15.55
CA SER A 121 -3.24 -19.22 -16.90
C SER A 121 -1.97 -18.36 -16.78
N PRO A 122 -1.00 -18.52 -17.68
CA PRO A 122 0.30 -19.07 -17.29
C PRO A 122 1.45 -18.06 -17.39
N MET A 123 2.27 -17.94 -16.35
CA MET A 123 3.66 -17.47 -16.48
C MET A 123 4.54 -18.09 -15.39
N HIS A 124 5.10 -19.25 -15.73
CA HIS A 124 6.38 -19.85 -15.32
C HIS A 124 6.23 -21.36 -15.09
N CYS A 125 6.35 -22.11 -16.17
CA CYS A 125 7.23 -23.28 -16.19
C CYS A 125 8.63 -22.79 -16.59
#